data_AF-K0ZEJ9-F1
#
_entry.id   AF-K0ZEJ9-F1
#
_cell.length_a   1.000
_cell.length_b   1.000
_cell.length_c   1.000
_cell.angle_alpha   90.00
_cell.angle_beta   90.00
_cell.angle_gamma   90.00
#
_symmetry.space_group_name_H-M   'P 1'
#
loop_
_entity.id
_entity.type
_entity.pdbx_description
1 polymer ?
#
loop_
_entity_poly.entity_id
_entity_poly.type
_entity_poly.pdbx_seq_one_letter_code
_entity_poly.pdbx_strand_id
1 'polypeptide(L)'
;LGVMFNAIYAAQNKQTFLYHGQEVETSGNPLAHVILRGAMNEYGKNEPNFYYETLLNAINRYETMGLENPFIIIDTNHDNSGKQYMEQVRIVRQALLNRDWNEKIKKTVRGFMIESYLADGRQNQPEVFGCSITDPCLGWENTVALVEEIYTTLTK
;
A
#
# COMPACT_ATOMS: atom_id res chain seq x y z
N LEU A 1 -8.81 4.09 9.16
CA LEU A 1 -9.44 4.17 7.81
C LEU A 1 -10.16 5.51 7.53
N GLY A 2 -10.87 6.12 8.49
CA GLY A 2 -11.66 7.37 8.29
C GLY A 2 -10.91 8.49 7.57
N VAL A 3 -9.77 8.92 8.13
CA VAL A 3 -8.95 10.03 7.60
C VAL A 3 -8.56 9.81 6.14
N MET A 4 -8.12 8.61 5.77
CA MET A 4 -7.70 8.27 4.41
C MET A 4 -8.83 8.46 3.38
N PHE A 5 -10.03 7.97 3.67
CA PHE A 5 -11.17 8.11 2.74
C PHE A 5 -11.67 9.55 2.65
N ASN A 6 -11.64 10.30 3.76
CA ASN A 6 -11.94 11.73 3.73
C ASN A 6 -10.92 12.51 2.87
N ALA A 7 -9.65 12.10 2.89
CA ALA A 7 -8.62 12.69 2.04
C ALA A 7 -8.87 12.39 0.55
N ILE A 8 -9.31 11.17 0.21
CA ILE A 8 -9.69 10.83 -1.17
C ILE A 8 -10.89 11.68 -1.60
N TYR A 9 -11.94 11.78 -0.78
CA TYR A 9 -13.08 12.65 -1.04
C TYR A 9 -12.62 14.09 -1.30
N ALA A 10 -11.82 14.66 -0.40
CA ALA A 10 -11.31 16.02 -0.56
C ALA A 10 -10.50 16.19 -1.85
N ALA A 11 -9.62 15.22 -2.17
CA ALA A 11 -8.77 15.25 -3.35
C ALA A 11 -9.55 15.10 -4.65
N GLN A 12 -10.65 14.34 -4.69
CA GLN A 12 -11.49 14.19 -5.89
C GLN A 12 -12.31 15.45 -6.21
N ASN A 13 -12.46 16.36 -5.25
CA ASN A 13 -13.20 17.61 -5.44
C ASN A 13 -12.26 18.77 -5.80
N LYS A 14 -12.82 19.80 -6.45
CA LYS A 14 -12.11 21.07 -6.66
C LYS A 14 -11.72 21.70 -5.33
N GLN A 15 -10.52 22.23 -5.26
CA GLN A 15 -10.00 22.94 -4.10
C GLN A 15 -9.35 24.25 -4.52
N THR A 16 -9.44 25.26 -3.67
CA THR A 16 -8.72 26.53 -3.79
C THR A 16 -7.78 26.70 -2.62
N PHE A 17 -6.50 26.98 -2.89
CA PHE A 17 -5.49 27.19 -1.85
C PHE A 17 -4.35 28.08 -2.33
N LEU A 18 -3.50 28.53 -1.41
CA LEU A 18 -2.32 29.32 -1.74
C LEU A 18 -1.13 28.40 -2.07
N TYR A 19 -0.53 28.60 -3.25
CA TYR A 19 0.67 27.91 -3.68
C TYR A 19 1.68 28.93 -4.23
N HIS A 20 2.88 28.97 -3.65
CA HIS A 20 3.94 29.93 -4.01
C HIS A 20 3.47 31.41 -4.03
N GLY A 21 2.63 31.78 -3.06
CA GLY A 21 2.10 33.15 -2.93
C GLY A 21 0.99 33.51 -3.91
N GLN A 22 0.49 32.55 -4.69
CA GLN A 22 -0.63 32.73 -5.62
C GLN A 22 -1.81 31.87 -5.18
N GLU A 23 -3.03 32.37 -5.40
CA GLU A 23 -4.25 31.58 -5.25
C GLU A 23 -4.41 30.67 -6.48
N VAL A 24 -4.52 29.37 -6.23
CA VAL A 24 -4.71 28.35 -7.27
C VAL A 24 -6.04 27.64 -7.06
N GLU A 25 -6.79 27.44 -8.15
CA GLU A 25 -7.94 26.54 -8.19
C GLU A 25 -7.53 25.25 -8.91
N THR A 26 -7.86 24.10 -8.32
CA THR A 26 -7.60 22.78 -8.90
C THR A 26 -8.88 22.16 -9.47
N SER A 27 -8.74 21.27 -10.44
CA SER A 27 -9.85 20.49 -11.01
C SER A 27 -10.32 19.33 -10.13
N GLY A 28 -9.64 19.06 -9.01
CA GLY A 28 -9.69 17.77 -8.33
C GLY A 28 -8.85 16.70 -9.02
N ASN A 29 -8.66 15.58 -8.33
CA ASN A 29 -7.89 14.41 -8.75
C ASN A 29 -8.76 13.14 -8.66
N PRO A 30 -9.40 12.70 -9.75
CA PRO A 30 -10.28 11.53 -9.76
C PRO A 30 -9.53 10.21 -9.54
N LEU A 31 -8.18 10.21 -9.54
CA LEU A 31 -7.33 9.03 -9.39
C LEU A 31 -6.72 8.90 -7.98
N ALA A 32 -7.12 9.76 -7.03
CA ALA A 32 -6.78 9.60 -5.63
C ALA A 32 -7.28 8.23 -5.12
N HIS A 33 -6.43 7.50 -4.39
CA HIS A 33 -6.69 6.11 -4.05
C HIS A 33 -6.18 5.72 -2.66
N VAL A 34 -6.53 4.49 -2.26
CA VAL A 34 -6.23 3.90 -0.94
C VAL A 34 -4.88 3.21 -0.96
N ILE A 35 -4.09 3.44 0.10
CA ILE A 35 -2.92 2.64 0.45
C ILE A 35 -3.17 2.03 1.83
N LEU A 36 -3.28 0.71 1.91
CA LEU A 36 -3.43 -0.02 3.16
C LEU A 36 -2.04 -0.43 3.66
N ARG A 37 -1.58 0.23 4.72
CA ARG A 37 -0.19 0.13 5.23
C ARG A 37 -0.02 -0.31 6.68
N GLY A 38 -1.07 -0.92 7.23
CA GLY A 38 -1.17 -1.22 8.66
C GLY A 38 -1.44 0.04 9.49
N ALA A 39 -1.39 -0.13 10.80
CA ALA A 39 -1.38 0.93 11.80
C ALA A 39 -0.72 0.40 13.08
N MET A 40 -0.35 1.30 13.99
CA MET A 40 -0.11 0.95 15.39
C MET A 40 -1.33 1.30 16.23
N ASN A 41 -1.71 0.42 17.16
CA ASN A 41 -2.72 0.75 18.16
C ASN A 41 -2.15 1.50 19.36
N GLU A 42 -3.01 1.88 20.30
CA GLU A 42 -2.67 2.65 21.50
C GLU A 42 -1.66 1.94 22.41
N TYR A 43 -1.51 0.61 22.29
CA TYR A 43 -0.53 -0.18 23.04
C TYR A 43 0.78 -0.40 22.28
N GLY A 44 0.95 0.27 21.13
CA GLY A 44 2.15 0.14 20.29
C GLY A 44 2.24 -1.19 19.53
N LYS A 45 1.13 -1.93 19.41
CA LYS A 45 1.09 -3.17 18.63
C LYS A 45 0.71 -2.86 17.19
N ASN A 46 1.42 -3.52 16.26
CA ASN A 46 1.09 -3.49 14.84
C ASN A 46 -0.27 -4.15 14.59
N GLU A 47 -1.12 -3.47 13.83
CA GLU A 47 -2.42 -3.92 13.35
C GLU A 47 -2.40 -3.93 11.81
N PRO A 48 -1.98 -5.06 11.20
CA PRO A 48 -1.99 -5.18 9.76
C PRO A 48 -3.42 -5.09 9.20
N ASN A 49 -3.56 -4.44 8.05
CA ASN A 49 -4.86 -4.11 7.45
C ASN A 49 -5.01 -4.60 6.00
N PHE A 50 -4.22 -5.59 5.58
CA PHE A 50 -4.34 -6.27 4.28
C PHE A 50 -5.26 -7.51 4.30
N TYR A 51 -5.87 -7.83 5.44
CA TYR A 51 -6.73 -9.01 5.59
C TYR A 51 -8.07 -8.86 4.84
N TYR A 52 -8.64 -10.01 4.48
CA TYR A 52 -9.83 -10.14 3.62
C TYR A 52 -10.98 -9.21 4.02
N GLU A 53 -11.38 -9.22 5.29
CA GLU A 53 -12.48 -8.39 5.81
C GLU A 53 -12.15 -6.90 5.71
N THR A 54 -10.89 -6.53 5.91
CA THR A 54 -10.47 -5.13 5.82
C THR A 54 -10.48 -4.63 4.37
N LEU A 55 -10.11 -5.48 3.42
CA LEU A 55 -10.22 -5.18 1.99
C LEU A 55 -11.68 -4.94 1.59
N LEU A 56 -12.60 -5.81 2.01
CA LEU A 56 -14.03 -5.64 1.75
C LEU A 56 -14.60 -4.38 2.41
N ASN A 57 -14.18 -4.07 3.65
CA ASN A 57 -14.58 -2.84 4.32
C ASN A 57 -14.10 -1.58 3.60
N ALA A 58 -12.88 -1.60 3.04
CA ALA A 58 -12.36 -0.51 2.22
C ALA A 58 -13.14 -0.37 0.90
N ILE A 59 -13.46 -1.47 0.23
CA ILE A 59 -14.29 -1.46 -0.98
C ILE A 59 -15.68 -0.89 -0.69
N ASN A 60 -16.33 -1.34 0.39
CA ASN A 60 -17.63 -0.81 0.80
C ASN A 60 -17.58 0.70 1.11
N ARG A 61 -16.48 1.20 1.67
CA ARG A 61 -16.28 2.64 1.89
C ARG A 61 -16.21 3.44 0.58
N TYR A 62 -15.51 2.95 -0.44
CA TYR A 62 -15.57 3.55 -1.77
C TYR A 62 -17.01 3.61 -2.30
N GLU A 63 -17.75 2.51 -2.22
CA GLU A 63 -19.13 2.38 -2.73
C GLU A 63 -20.09 3.33 -2.00
N THR A 64 -20.09 3.29 -0.66
CA THR A 64 -20.98 4.11 0.19
C THR A 64 -20.71 5.61 0.09
N MET A 65 -19.46 6.03 -0.13
CA MET A 65 -19.10 7.43 -0.30
C MET A 65 -19.24 7.93 -1.74
N GLY A 66 -19.54 7.05 -2.71
CA GLY A 66 -19.63 7.41 -4.12
C GLY A 66 -18.30 7.88 -4.74
N LEU A 67 -17.17 7.38 -4.24
CA LEU A 67 -15.84 7.79 -4.68
C LEU A 67 -15.47 7.15 -6.02
N GLU A 68 -14.85 7.94 -6.90
CA GLU A 68 -14.50 7.51 -8.25
C GLU A 68 -13.26 6.60 -8.27
N ASN A 69 -13.15 5.80 -9.33
CA ASN A 69 -11.99 4.96 -9.65
C ASN A 69 -11.42 4.12 -8.47
N PRO A 70 -12.22 3.24 -7.83
CA PRO A 70 -11.73 2.43 -6.71
C PRO A 70 -10.44 1.68 -7.05
N PHE A 71 -9.40 1.97 -6.27
CA PHE A 71 -8.08 1.38 -6.40
C PHE A 71 -7.46 1.22 -5.00
N ILE A 72 -6.93 0.04 -4.72
CA ILE A 72 -6.27 -0.27 -3.46
C ILE A 72 -4.86 -0.77 -3.78
N ILE A 73 -3.88 -0.07 -3.20
CA ILE A 73 -2.52 -0.57 -3.03
C ILE A 73 -2.40 -1.17 -1.63
N ILE A 74 -1.77 -2.33 -1.54
CA ILE A 74 -1.32 -2.88 -0.26
C ILE A 74 0.15 -2.56 -0.09
N ASP A 75 0.49 -1.78 0.93
CA ASP A 75 1.86 -1.64 1.41
C ASP A 75 2.21 -2.88 2.20
N THR A 76 3.25 -3.56 1.74
CA THR A 76 3.64 -4.88 2.24
C THR A 76 4.66 -4.79 3.39
N ASN A 77 5.20 -3.60 3.68
CA ASN A 77 6.16 -3.38 4.76
C ASN A 77 5.52 -2.63 5.94
N HIS A 78 6.28 -1.75 6.62
CA HIS A 78 5.81 -0.90 7.71
C HIS A 78 4.99 -1.63 8.78
N ASP A 79 3.84 -1.09 9.16
CA ASP A 79 3.00 -1.65 10.22
C ASP A 79 2.31 -2.95 9.75
N ASN A 80 2.19 -3.18 8.44
CA ASN A 80 1.68 -4.44 7.91
C ASN A 80 2.66 -5.60 8.12
N SER A 81 3.96 -5.38 7.94
CA SER A 81 5.00 -6.37 8.21
C SER A 81 5.43 -6.40 9.68
N GLY A 82 5.00 -5.43 10.47
CA GLY A 82 5.58 -5.17 11.79
C GLY A 82 7.07 -4.86 11.73
N LYS A 83 7.50 -4.17 10.66
CA LYS A 83 8.89 -3.83 10.32
C LYS A 83 9.80 -5.04 10.08
N GLN A 84 9.22 -6.19 9.75
CA GLN A 84 9.95 -7.40 9.36
C GLN A 84 9.93 -7.52 7.84
N TYR A 85 10.96 -7.01 7.16
CA TYR A 85 10.97 -6.87 5.70
C TYR A 85 10.72 -8.16 4.90
N MET A 86 11.05 -9.33 5.46
CA MET A 86 10.77 -10.64 4.83
C MET A 86 9.27 -10.99 4.79
N GLU A 87 8.46 -10.41 5.68
CA GLU A 87 7.01 -10.62 5.71
C GLU A 87 6.32 -10.05 4.45
N GLN A 88 6.97 -9.13 3.73
CA GLN A 88 6.48 -8.60 2.46
C GLN A 88 6.06 -9.73 1.49
N VAL A 89 6.86 -10.81 1.42
CA VAL A 89 6.57 -11.99 0.59
C VAL A 89 5.27 -12.69 1.03
N ARG A 90 5.10 -12.93 2.34
CA ARG A 90 3.88 -13.56 2.88
C ARG A 90 2.65 -12.69 2.62
N ILE A 91 2.78 -11.37 2.78
CA ILE A 91 1.70 -10.41 2.61
C ILE A 91 1.23 -10.36 1.15
N VAL A 92 2.16 -10.33 0.19
CA VAL A 92 1.85 -10.44 -1.23
C VAL A 92 1.07 -11.73 -1.53
N ARG A 93 1.58 -12.88 -1.07
CA ARG A 93 0.93 -14.19 -1.28
C ARG A 93 -0.50 -14.19 -0.73
N GLN A 94 -0.69 -13.67 0.48
CA GLN A 94 -2.01 -13.59 1.10
C GLN A 94 -2.97 -12.68 0.32
N ALA A 95 -2.49 -11.54 -0.17
CA ALA A 95 -3.30 -10.63 -0.97
C ALA A 95 -3.68 -11.24 -2.33
N LEU A 96 -2.78 -12.01 -2.97
CA LEU A 96 -3.09 -12.74 -4.19
C LEU A 96 -4.18 -13.80 -3.95
N LEU A 97 -4.09 -14.57 -2.85
CA LEU A 97 -5.15 -15.51 -2.45
C LEU A 97 -6.49 -14.79 -2.23
N ASN A 98 -6.50 -13.65 -1.54
CA ASN A 98 -7.73 -12.87 -1.35
C ASN A 98 -8.35 -12.41 -2.68
N ARG A 99 -7.51 -12.05 -3.66
CA ARG A 99 -7.97 -11.69 -5.01
C ARG A 99 -8.57 -12.89 -5.73
N ASP A 100 -7.98 -14.08 -5.62
CA ASP A 100 -8.51 -15.28 -6.26
C ASP A 100 -9.86 -15.70 -5.67
N TRP A 101 -10.05 -15.48 -4.37
CA TRP A 101 -11.27 -15.88 -3.66
C TRP A 101 -12.44 -14.91 -3.85
N ASN A 102 -12.18 -13.65 -4.25
CA ASN A 102 -13.22 -12.62 -4.31
C ASN A 102 -13.03 -11.64 -5.47
N GLU A 103 -14.00 -11.63 -6.39
CA GLU A 103 -13.99 -10.79 -7.59
C GLU A 103 -13.98 -9.27 -7.29
N LYS A 104 -14.63 -8.80 -6.22
CA LYS A 104 -14.55 -7.38 -5.83
C LYS A 104 -13.14 -7.01 -5.39
N ILE A 105 -12.48 -7.89 -4.63
CA ILE A 105 -11.09 -7.72 -4.22
C ILE A 105 -10.19 -7.75 -5.47
N LYS A 106 -10.34 -8.75 -6.34
CA LYS A 106 -9.59 -8.87 -7.61
C LYS A 106 -9.64 -7.61 -8.47
N LYS A 107 -10.83 -7.02 -8.59
CA LYS A 107 -11.07 -5.81 -9.38
C LYS A 107 -10.46 -4.55 -8.75
N THR A 108 -10.41 -4.46 -7.41
CA THR A 108 -10.07 -3.23 -6.71
C THR A 108 -8.62 -3.21 -6.19
N VAL A 109 -8.13 -4.34 -5.66
CA VAL A 109 -6.76 -4.51 -5.19
C VAL A 109 -5.88 -4.89 -6.37
N ARG A 110 -5.09 -3.92 -6.82
CA ARG A 110 -4.37 -4.01 -8.11
C ARG A 110 -2.90 -3.56 -8.01
N GLY A 111 -2.41 -3.23 -6.82
CA GLY A 111 -1.04 -2.81 -6.62
C GLY A 111 -0.47 -3.28 -5.29
N PHE A 112 0.85 -3.44 -5.29
CA PHE A 112 1.66 -3.65 -4.10
C PHE A 112 2.68 -2.51 -3.99
N MET A 113 2.96 -2.08 -2.77
CA MET A 113 4.13 -1.28 -2.44
C MET A 113 5.11 -2.18 -1.68
N ILE A 114 6.32 -2.29 -2.21
CA ILE A 114 7.38 -3.18 -1.75
C ILE A 114 8.64 -2.33 -1.54
N GLU A 115 9.23 -2.44 -0.36
CA GLU A 115 10.53 -1.84 -0.05
C GLU A 115 11.63 -2.83 -0.37
N SER A 116 12.41 -2.46 -1.38
CA SER A 116 13.46 -3.26 -2.00
C SER A 116 14.70 -2.41 -2.19
N TYR A 117 15.88 -3.02 -2.04
CA TYR A 117 17.16 -2.43 -2.36
C TYR A 117 18.14 -3.51 -2.83
N LEU A 118 19.43 -3.17 -3.01
CA LEU A 118 20.39 -4.15 -3.55
C LEU A 118 20.70 -5.25 -2.52
N ALA A 119 20.97 -4.87 -1.28
CA ALA A 119 21.22 -5.76 -0.16
C ALA A 119 20.03 -5.79 0.80
N ASP A 120 19.77 -6.96 1.38
CA ASP A 120 18.71 -7.15 2.37
C ASP A 120 18.93 -6.33 3.65
N GLY A 121 17.82 -6.05 4.33
CA GLY A 121 17.79 -5.46 5.65
C GLY A 121 18.12 -3.97 5.67
N ARG A 122 18.74 -3.55 6.76
CA ARG A 122 19.16 -2.17 7.00
C ARG A 122 20.47 -2.12 7.78
N GLN A 123 21.12 -0.98 7.70
CA GLN A 123 22.30 -0.59 8.45
C GLN A 123 22.08 0.77 9.13
N ASN A 124 22.87 1.10 10.16
CA ASN A 124 22.77 2.40 10.84
C ASN A 124 23.69 3.46 10.21
N GLN A 125 24.74 3.02 9.52
CA GLN A 125 25.72 3.84 8.81
C GLN A 125 25.92 3.24 7.41
N PRO A 126 26.25 4.04 6.38
CA PRO A 126 26.34 3.57 5.00
C PRO A 126 27.64 2.80 4.72
N GLU A 127 27.82 1.65 5.38
CA GLU A 127 29.03 0.82 5.29
C GLU A 127 28.94 -0.21 4.16
N VAL A 128 27.76 -0.83 4.00
CA VAL A 128 27.44 -1.78 2.95
C VAL A 128 26.80 -1.04 1.78
N PHE A 129 27.42 -1.11 0.61
CA PHE A 129 26.85 -0.55 -0.61
C PHE A 129 25.49 -1.18 -0.89
N GLY A 130 24.49 -0.35 -1.15
CA GLY A 130 23.16 -0.84 -1.51
C GLY A 130 22.37 -1.47 -0.37
N CYS A 131 22.70 -1.19 0.90
CA CYS A 131 21.88 -1.53 2.06
C CYS A 131 21.21 -0.28 2.65
N SER A 132 19.93 -0.38 3.04
CA SER A 132 19.12 0.76 3.49
C SER A 132 19.63 1.35 4.80
N ILE A 133 19.56 2.67 4.98
CA ILE A 133 19.82 3.35 6.27
C ILE A 133 18.53 3.67 7.05
N THR A 134 17.37 3.49 6.43
CA THR A 134 16.03 3.77 6.99
C THR A 134 15.36 2.47 7.41
N ASP A 135 14.26 2.09 6.75
CA ASP A 135 13.54 0.85 7.00
C ASP A 135 14.25 -0.34 6.30
N PRO A 136 14.15 -1.56 6.86
CA PRO A 136 14.76 -2.72 6.25
C PRO A 136 14.05 -3.11 4.95
N CYS A 137 14.82 -3.42 3.91
CA CYS A 137 14.33 -3.75 2.57
C CYS A 137 14.59 -5.21 2.19
N LEU A 138 13.84 -5.74 1.23
CA LEU A 138 14.26 -6.94 0.50
C LEU A 138 15.48 -6.63 -0.36
N GLY A 139 16.43 -7.55 -0.43
CA GLY A 139 17.55 -7.52 -1.36
C GLY A 139 17.11 -7.85 -2.79
N TRP A 140 18.05 -7.75 -3.72
CA TRP A 140 17.78 -7.88 -5.14
C TRP A 140 17.23 -9.26 -5.50
N GLU A 141 17.84 -10.33 -4.99
CA GLU A 141 17.45 -11.71 -5.28
C GLU A 141 16.03 -12.01 -4.79
N ASN A 142 15.70 -11.57 -3.57
CA ASN A 142 14.36 -11.71 -3.00
C ASN A 142 13.32 -10.89 -3.78
N THR A 143 13.72 -9.73 -4.29
CA THR A 143 12.85 -8.86 -5.10
C THR A 143 12.51 -9.49 -6.43
N VAL A 144 13.51 -10.00 -7.15
CA VAL A 144 13.31 -10.70 -8.43
C VAL A 144 12.39 -11.90 -8.24
N ALA A 145 12.68 -12.75 -7.24
CA ALA A 145 11.87 -13.92 -6.94
C ALA A 145 10.39 -13.57 -6.65
N LEU A 146 10.16 -12.51 -5.86
CA LEU A 146 8.81 -12.06 -5.53
C LEU A 146 8.05 -11.52 -6.75
N VAL A 147 8.70 -10.74 -7.60
CA VAL A 147 8.08 -10.18 -8.82
C VAL A 147 7.75 -11.30 -9.83
N GLU A 148 8.65 -12.25 -10.01
CA GLU A 148 8.43 -13.43 -10.87
C GLU A 148 7.27 -14.29 -10.34
N GLU A 149 7.17 -14.46 -9.02
CA GLU A 149 6.07 -15.17 -8.37
C GLU A 149 4.73 -14.46 -8.59
N ILE A 150 4.67 -13.13 -8.43
CA ILE A 150 3.47 -12.34 -8.72
C ILE A 150 3.06 -12.53 -10.18
N TYR A 151 3.99 -12.36 -11.11
CA TYR A 151 3.72 -12.52 -12.55
C TYR A 151 3.15 -13.91 -12.85
N THR A 152 3.84 -14.95 -12.41
CA THR A 152 3.46 -16.36 -12.62
C THR A 152 2.09 -16.68 -12.03
N THR A 153 1.75 -16.09 -10.88
CA THR A 153 0.45 -16.31 -10.23
C THR A 153 -0.69 -15.65 -10.99
N LEU A 154 -0.46 -14.47 -11.58
CA LEU A 154 -1.49 -13.71 -12.30
C LEU A 154 -1.76 -14.20 -13.72
N THR A 155 -0.81 -14.91 -14.34
CA THR A 155 -0.91 -15.39 -15.73
C THR A 155 -1.38 -16.83 -15.86
N LYS A 156 -1.66 -17.51 -14.75
CA LYS A 156 -2.34 -18.81 -14.74
C LYS A 156 -3.82 -18.65 -15.02
#